data_AF-A0A3M3AFU6-F1
#
_entry.id   AF-A0A3M3AFU6-F1
#
_cell.length_a   1.000
_cell.length_b   1.000
_cell.length_c   1.000
_cell.angle_alpha   90.00
_cell.angle_beta   90.00
_cell.angle_gamma   90.00
#
_symmetry.space_group_name_H-M   'P 1'
#
loop_
_entity.id
_entity.type
_entity.pdbx_description
1 polymer ?
#
loop_
_entity_poly.entity_id
_entity_poly.type
_entity_poly.pdbx_seq_one_letter_code
_entity_poly.pdbx_strand_id
1 'polypeptide(L)'
;VSRLKHVLKAKAVLCPGLLVSFEDKSSGEKIEWHYEDGLRSYLQDSVTEFLRLPDEPFCGSFAGNKEAVDWALLWLPEGGDSVQESYVNLIPTAQGGTHVNGLRQGLLDAMSE
;
A
#
# COMPACT_ATOMS: atom_id res chain seq x y z
N VAL A 1 -10.85 5.84 -16.74
CA VAL A 1 -10.57 6.75 -15.60
C VAL A 1 -10.09 6.00 -14.35
N SER A 2 -10.59 4.79 -14.07
CA SER A 2 -10.21 3.98 -12.89
C SER A 2 -8.69 3.87 -12.64
N ARG A 3 -7.90 3.55 -13.68
CA ARG A 3 -6.43 3.45 -13.57
C ARG A 3 -5.77 4.75 -13.14
N LEU A 4 -6.25 5.90 -13.62
CA LEU A 4 -5.71 7.21 -13.23
C LEU A 4 -6.02 7.53 -11.77
N LYS A 5 -7.28 7.32 -11.34
CA LYS A 5 -7.68 7.49 -9.93
C LYS A 5 -6.84 6.62 -8.99
N HIS A 6 -6.61 5.36 -9.38
CA HIS A 6 -5.78 4.44 -8.60
C HIS A 6 -4.33 4.95 -8.45
N VAL A 7 -3.70 5.39 -9.55
CA VAL A 7 -2.33 5.94 -9.49
C VAL A 7 -2.27 7.22 -8.65
N LEU A 8 -3.26 8.11 -8.77
CA LEU A 8 -3.32 9.35 -7.97
C LEU A 8 -3.51 9.06 -6.47
N LYS A 9 -4.43 8.15 -6.12
CA LYS A 9 -4.62 7.66 -4.74
C LYS A 9 -3.31 7.11 -4.19
N ALA A 10 -2.60 6.27 -4.95
CA ALA A 10 -1.32 5.70 -4.53
C ALA A 10 -0.27 6.78 -4.22
N LYS A 11 -0.22 7.90 -4.97
CA LYS A 11 0.71 9.00 -4.65
C LYS A 11 0.41 9.67 -3.31
N ALA A 12 -0.87 9.90 -3.00
CA ALA A 12 -1.28 10.45 -1.70
C ALA A 12 -0.94 9.49 -0.54
N VAL A 13 -1.06 8.19 -0.78
CA VAL A 13 -0.74 7.14 0.21
C VAL A 13 0.76 7.01 0.46
N LEU A 14 1.56 7.01 -0.61
CA LEU A 14 3.02 6.81 -0.53
C LEU A 14 3.78 8.06 -0.11
N CYS A 15 3.13 9.22 -0.06
CA CYS A 15 3.70 10.48 0.38
C CYS A 15 2.78 11.08 1.47
N PRO A 16 2.97 10.68 2.74
CA PRO A 16 2.16 11.17 3.84
C PRO A 16 2.09 12.71 3.87
N GLY A 17 0.87 13.24 4.02
CA GLY A 17 0.60 14.68 3.99
C GLY A 17 0.46 15.31 2.59
N LEU A 18 0.60 14.52 1.52
CA LEU A 18 0.35 14.99 0.15
C LEU A 18 -1.16 15.00 -0.16
N LEU A 19 -1.72 16.18 -0.40
CA LEU A 19 -3.07 16.33 -0.94
C LEU A 19 -3.05 16.11 -2.46
N VAL A 20 -3.84 15.16 -2.95
CA VAL A 20 -4.02 14.90 -4.39
C VAL A 20 -5.49 15.07 -4.76
N SER A 21 -5.77 15.96 -5.70
CA SER A 21 -7.11 16.22 -6.23
C SER A 21 -7.27 15.73 -7.67
N PHE A 22 -8.39 15.08 -7.98
CA PHE A 22 -8.80 14.68 -9.32
C PHE A 22 -10.16 15.32 -9.68
N GLU A 23 -10.24 15.98 -10.82
CA GLU A 23 -11.47 16.54 -11.38
C GLU A 23 -11.71 15.96 -12.78
N ASP A 24 -12.82 15.24 -12.94
CA ASP A 24 -13.30 14.79 -14.25
C ASP A 24 -14.31 15.80 -14.79
N LYS A 25 -13.88 16.64 -15.74
CA LYS A 25 -14.75 17.66 -16.35
C LYS A 25 -15.88 17.10 -17.19
N SER A 26 -15.80 15.83 -17.60
CA SER A 26 -16.85 15.20 -18.41
C SER A 26 -18.04 14.74 -17.56
N SER A 27 -17.77 14.22 -16.37
CA SER A 27 -18.80 13.77 -15.41
C SER A 27 -19.12 14.81 -14.33
N GLY A 28 -18.25 15.80 -14.13
CA GLY A 28 -18.30 16.76 -13.03
C GLY A 28 -17.78 16.21 -11.70
N GLU A 29 -17.23 15.00 -11.69
CA GLU A 29 -16.75 14.33 -10.49
C GLU A 29 -15.49 14.99 -9.93
N LYS A 30 -15.44 15.16 -8.61
CA LYS A 30 -14.27 15.63 -7.86
C LYS A 30 -13.94 14.65 -6.75
N ILE A 31 -12.68 14.27 -6.66
CA ILE A 31 -12.17 13.37 -5.63
C ILE A 31 -10.88 13.97 -5.06
N GLU A 32 -10.74 13.92 -3.75
CA GLU A 32 -9.52 14.31 -3.05
C GLU A 32 -9.02 13.16 -2.19
N TRP A 33 -7.70 13.02 -2.14
CA TRP A 33 -6.99 12.04 -1.33
C TRP A 33 -5.95 12.74 -0.48
N HIS A 34 -6.00 12.52 0.83
CA HIS A 34 -5.04 13.03 1.79
C HIS A 34 -4.92 12.00 2.91
N TYR A 35 -3.71 11.46 3.10
CA TYR A 35 -3.43 10.41 4.09
C TYR A 35 -2.27 10.84 4.98
N GLU A 36 -2.47 10.83 6.29
CA GLU A 36 -1.42 11.11 7.28
C GLU A 36 -0.68 9.83 7.70
N ASP A 37 -1.40 8.71 7.81
CA ASP A 37 -0.86 7.39 8.20
C ASP A 37 -0.45 6.51 7.00
N GLY A 38 -0.47 7.09 5.79
CA GLY A 38 0.06 6.50 4.56
C GLY A 38 -0.40 5.06 4.28
N LEU A 39 0.55 4.13 4.21
CA LEU A 39 0.34 2.72 3.86
C LEU A 39 -0.64 1.99 4.77
N ARG A 40 -0.67 2.33 6.08
CA ARG A 40 -1.50 1.64 7.06
C ARG A 40 -2.98 1.83 6.75
N SER A 41 -3.43 3.09 6.69
CA SER A 41 -4.83 3.41 6.42
C SER A 41 -5.26 2.91 5.06
N TYR A 42 -4.39 3.04 4.05
CA TYR A 42 -4.67 2.51 2.72
C TYR A 42 -4.97 1.02 2.73
N LEU A 43 -4.14 0.22 3.41
CA LEU A 43 -4.33 -1.21 3.49
C LEU A 43 -5.58 -1.57 4.29
N GLN A 44 -5.82 -0.90 5.43
CA GLN A 44 -7.02 -1.10 6.24
C GLN A 44 -8.30 -0.83 5.46
N ASP A 45 -8.37 0.32 4.77
CA ASP A 45 -9.53 0.70 3.96
C ASP A 45 -9.81 -0.33 2.88
N SER A 46 -8.75 -0.83 2.23
CA SER A 46 -8.86 -1.74 1.09
C SER A 46 -9.29 -3.16 1.47
N VAL A 47 -9.21 -3.53 2.75
CA VAL A 47 -9.59 -4.85 3.25
C VAL A 47 -10.62 -4.80 4.38
N THR A 48 -11.34 -3.68 4.51
CA THR A 48 -12.31 -3.42 5.59
C THR A 48 -13.38 -4.51 5.72
N GLU A 49 -13.77 -5.13 4.60
CA GLU A 49 -14.83 -6.14 4.56
C GLU A 49 -14.37 -7.56 4.90
N PHE A 50 -13.07 -7.78 5.10
CA PHE A 50 -12.50 -9.11 5.31
C PHE A 50 -12.02 -9.31 6.75
N LEU A 51 -12.17 -10.54 7.25
CA LEU A 51 -11.47 -10.97 8.45
C LEU A 51 -9.96 -10.88 8.19
N ARG A 52 -9.22 -10.29 9.13
CA ARG A 52 -7.79 -10.03 8.99
C ARG A 52 -7.04 -10.41 10.25
N LEU A 53 -5.78 -10.79 10.06
CA LEU A 53 -4.86 -11.13 11.14
C LEU A 53 -3.50 -10.48 10.84
N PRO A 54 -2.90 -9.69 11.74
CA PRO A 54 -3.52 -9.12 12.94
C PRO A 54 -4.67 -8.14 12.60
N ASP A 55 -5.44 -7.72 13.61
CA ASP A 55 -6.55 -6.75 13.46
C ASP A 55 -6.08 -5.40 12.90
N GLU A 56 -4.86 -5.00 13.24
CA GLU A 56 -4.15 -3.87 12.63
C GLU A 56 -3.01 -4.39 11.76
N PRO A 57 -2.70 -3.73 10.61
CA PRO A 57 -1.56 -4.13 9.80
C PRO A 57 -0.25 -4.11 10.58
N PHE A 58 0.55 -5.16 10.40
CA PHE A 58 1.94 -5.16 10.79
C PHE A 58 2.71 -4.17 9.89
N CYS A 59 3.09 -3.05 10.49
CA CYS A 59 3.83 -2.00 9.81
C CYS A 59 5.29 -1.97 10.29
N GLY A 60 6.18 -1.57 9.40
CA GLY A 60 7.54 -1.23 9.77
C GLY A 60 8.19 -0.32 8.74
N SER A 61 9.24 0.34 9.18
CA SER A 61 10.06 1.21 8.35
C SER A 61 11.52 1.06 8.71
N PHE A 62 12.37 1.24 7.71
CA PHE A 62 13.81 1.33 7.89
C PHE A 62 14.39 2.30 6.86
N ALA A 63 15.30 3.16 7.30
CA ALA A 63 16.02 4.08 6.44
C ALA A 63 17.52 4.04 6.77
N GLY A 64 18.31 3.69 5.78
CA GLY A 64 19.77 3.85 5.76
C GLY A 64 20.19 5.10 5.00
N ASN A 65 21.48 5.18 4.66
CA ASN A 65 22.02 6.35 3.96
C ASN A 65 21.58 6.47 2.49
N LYS A 66 21.26 5.35 1.83
CA LYS A 66 20.94 5.28 0.39
C LYS A 66 19.69 4.46 0.07
N GLU A 67 19.08 3.88 1.09
CA GLU A 67 18.00 2.92 0.96
C GLU A 67 16.97 3.17 2.05
N ALA A 68 15.72 2.99 1.69
CA ALA A 68 14.61 3.03 2.63
C ALA A 68 13.59 1.98 2.21
N VAL A 69 12.88 1.46 3.19
CA VAL A 69 11.76 0.55 2.99
C VAL A 69 10.70 0.87 4.02
N ASP A 70 9.47 0.95 3.55
CA ASP A 70 8.26 1.05 4.35
C ASP A 70 7.33 -0.09 3.94
N TRP A 71 6.69 -0.74 4.91
CA TRP A 71 5.73 -1.79 4.63
C TRP A 71 4.53 -1.74 5.58
N ALA A 72 3.40 -2.22 5.09
CA ALA A 72 2.24 -2.58 5.88
C ALA A 72 1.71 -3.90 5.31
N LEU A 73 1.47 -4.88 6.16
CA LEU A 73 0.95 -6.18 5.74
C LEU A 73 0.06 -6.81 6.81
N LEU A 74 -0.80 -7.70 6.35
CA LEU A 74 -1.66 -8.55 7.15
C LEU A 74 -2.03 -9.79 6.34
N TRP A 75 -2.63 -10.76 7.00
CA TRP A 75 -3.15 -11.97 6.38
C TRP A 75 -4.67 -11.94 6.39
N LEU A 76 -5.28 -12.38 5.29
CA LEU A 76 -6.71 -12.64 5.19
C LEU A 76 -6.92 -14.15 5.28
N PRO A 77 -7.16 -14.73 6.48
CA PRO A 77 -7.17 -16.17 6.69
C PRO A 77 -8.27 -16.90 5.91
N GLU A 78 -9.40 -16.23 5.65
CA GLU A 78 -10.51 -16.77 4.87
C GLU A 78 -10.37 -16.54 3.36
N GLY A 79 -9.24 -15.95 2.93
CA GLY A 79 -9.06 -15.45 1.57
C GLY A 79 -9.82 -14.14 1.34
N GLY A 80 -10.02 -13.78 0.07
CA GLY A 80 -10.64 -12.52 -0.34
C GLY A 80 -9.78 -11.76 -1.34
N ASP A 81 -10.20 -10.54 -1.66
CA ASP A 81 -9.47 -9.66 -2.57
C ASP A 81 -8.25 -9.05 -1.84
N SER A 82 -7.13 -9.76 -1.90
CA SER A 82 -5.89 -9.32 -1.25
C SER A 82 -5.24 -8.18 -2.03
N VAL A 83 -4.89 -7.09 -1.34
CA VAL A 83 -4.04 -6.04 -1.90
C VAL A 83 -2.59 -6.51 -1.91
N GLN A 84 -2.01 -6.62 -3.11
CA GLN A 84 -0.62 -7.02 -3.32
C GLN A 84 0.11 -5.99 -4.19
N GLU A 85 0.31 -4.81 -3.65
CA GLU A 85 0.97 -3.71 -4.35
C GLU A 85 2.42 -3.55 -3.88
N SER A 86 3.29 -3.16 -4.81
CA SER A 86 4.69 -2.88 -4.49
C SER A 86 5.20 -1.72 -5.34
N TYR A 87 6.15 -0.97 -4.79
CA TYR A 87 6.66 0.26 -5.38
C TYR A 87 8.16 0.38 -5.17
N VAL A 88 8.85 0.99 -6.14
CA VAL A 88 10.25 1.42 -6.02
C VAL A 88 10.32 2.87 -6.46
N ASN A 89 10.77 3.78 -5.59
CA ASN A 89 10.82 5.22 -5.86
C ASN A 89 9.48 5.76 -6.39
N LEU A 90 8.37 5.36 -5.74
CA LEU A 90 6.99 5.67 -6.12
C LEU A 90 6.51 5.08 -7.45
N ILE A 91 7.32 4.31 -8.16
CA ILE A 91 6.94 3.65 -9.41
C ILE A 91 6.30 2.29 -9.07
N PRO A 92 5.06 2.02 -9.51
CA PRO A 92 4.40 0.74 -9.26
C PRO A 92 5.12 -0.40 -9.97
N THR A 93 5.45 -1.45 -9.22
CA THR A 93 6.05 -2.69 -9.73
C THR A 93 5.00 -3.79 -9.79
N ALA A 94 4.18 -3.79 -10.84
CA ALA A 94 3.05 -4.73 -10.99
C ALA A 94 3.45 -6.21 -10.98
N GLN A 95 4.68 -6.54 -11.42
CA GLN A 95 5.24 -7.90 -11.39
C GLN A 95 6.10 -8.16 -10.15
N GLY A 96 6.13 -7.22 -9.20
CA GLY A 96 7.01 -7.27 -8.03
C GLY A 96 8.48 -7.11 -8.43
N GLY A 97 9.35 -7.90 -7.80
CA GLY A 97 10.80 -7.85 -8.01
C GLY A 97 11.56 -8.37 -6.81
N THR A 98 12.85 -8.03 -6.75
CA THR A 98 13.76 -8.47 -5.69
C THR A 98 13.33 -7.99 -4.31
N HIS A 99 12.77 -6.78 -4.19
CA HIS A 99 12.23 -6.23 -2.94
C HIS A 99 11.07 -7.05 -2.37
N VAL A 100 10.15 -7.50 -3.25
CA VAL A 100 9.03 -8.37 -2.84
C VAL A 100 9.53 -9.74 -2.39
N ASN A 101 10.50 -10.31 -3.13
CA ASN A 101 11.10 -11.60 -2.76
C ASN A 101 11.81 -11.51 -1.40
N GLY A 102 12.54 -10.42 -1.15
CA GLY A 102 13.19 -10.16 0.14
C GLY A 102 12.19 -10.08 1.30
N LEU A 103 11.08 -9.32 1.13
CA LEU A 103 10.02 -9.25 2.13
C LEU A 103 9.43 -10.63 2.44
N ARG A 104 9.11 -11.43 1.40
CA ARG A 104 8.57 -12.78 1.57
C ARG A 104 9.53 -13.70 2.30
N GLN A 105 10.81 -13.69 1.92
CA GLN A 105 11.81 -14.56 2.54
C GLN A 105 12.02 -14.18 4.01
N GLY A 106 12.18 -12.89 4.32
CA GLY A 106 12.36 -12.43 5.70
C GLY A 106 11.19 -12.77 6.61
N LEU A 107 9.95 -12.66 6.12
CA LEU A 107 8.76 -13.09 6.86
C LEU A 107 8.72 -14.61 7.06
N LEU A 108 9.07 -15.39 6.04
CA LEU A 108 9.10 -16.84 6.14
C LEU A 108 10.14 -17.31 7.16
N ASP A 109 11.34 -16.73 7.13
CA ASP A 109 12.42 -17.07 8.06
C ASP A 109 12.01 -16.75 9.50
N ALA A 110 11.48 -15.55 9.76
CA ALA A 110 11.04 -15.12 11.08
C ALA A 110 9.87 -15.96 11.65
N MET A 111 8.99 -16.48 10.79
CA MET A 111 7.88 -17.35 11.20
C MET A 111 8.29 -18.81 11.43
N SER A 112 9.47 -19.21 10.92
CA SER A 112 9.98 -20.59 11.02
C SER A 112 10.90 -20.81 12.22
N GLU A 113 11.38 -19.73 12.84
CA GLU A 113 12.18 -19.71 14.07
C GLU A 113 11.31 -19.91 15.32
#